data_AF-A0A0D1LPE1-F1
#
_entry.id   AF-A0A0D1LPE1-F1
#
_cell.length_a   1.000
_cell.length_b   1.000
_cell.length_c   1.000
_cell.angle_alpha   90.00
_cell.angle_beta   90.00
_cell.angle_gamma   90.00
#
_symmetry.space_group_name_H-M   'P 1'
#
loop_
_entity.id
_entity.type
_entity.pdbx_description
1 polymer ?
#
loop_
_entity_poly.entity_id
_entity_poly.type
_entity_poly.pdbx_seq_one_letter_code
_entity_poly.pdbx_strand_id
1 'polypeptide(L)'
;MAADLTDSYRGTRLDTVPCMTHGRYHMPHTHAVEPMPKSQADVLKLVTTSPGQRNADVLQARLFIELLEEELGELHLQLAATERRAAKQGADKHLEVLRSRMADIIAMVDAIADRFPTA
;
A
#
# COMPACT_ATOMS: atom_id res chain seq x y z
N MET A 1 49.95 -33.47 11.98
CA MET A 1 51.08 -32.72 12.56
C MET A 1 50.59 -31.32 12.91
N ALA A 2 50.92 -30.83 14.13
CA ALA A 2 50.74 -29.50 14.74
C ALA A 2 49.28 -29.03 14.98
N ALA A 3 48.77 -29.05 16.24
CA ALA A 3 48.92 -28.07 17.35
C ALA A 3 47.86 -26.94 17.21
N ASP A 4 47.05 -26.58 18.22
CA ASP A 4 47.50 -25.94 19.46
C ASP A 4 46.35 -25.72 20.48
N LEU A 5 46.78 -25.74 21.76
CA LEU A 5 46.41 -24.87 22.90
C LEU A 5 45.02 -24.91 23.60
N THR A 6 45.15 -25.09 24.91
CA THR A 6 44.22 -25.20 26.05
C THR A 6 43.73 -23.85 26.61
N ASP A 7 42.50 -23.80 27.17
CA ASP A 7 42.09 -23.07 28.40
C ASP A 7 40.58 -23.35 28.64
N SER A 8 40.04 -23.87 29.75
CA SER A 8 40.11 -23.62 31.20
C SER A 8 39.44 -22.33 31.68
N TYR A 9 38.65 -22.48 32.77
CA TYR A 9 38.12 -21.50 33.74
C TYR A 9 36.68 -20.93 33.63
N ARG A 10 35.86 -21.35 34.63
CA ARG A 10 35.03 -20.58 35.61
C ARG A 10 34.01 -19.53 35.11
N GLY A 11 32.87 -19.31 35.75
CA GLY A 11 32.47 -19.65 37.10
C GLY A 11 31.06 -19.14 37.48
N THR A 12 30.68 -19.61 38.66
CA THR A 12 29.47 -19.47 39.47
C THR A 12 29.00 -18.04 39.75
N ARG A 13 27.68 -17.82 39.86
CA ARG A 13 26.97 -17.16 41.00
C ARG A 13 25.50 -16.81 40.68
N LEU A 14 24.56 -17.61 41.19
CA LEU A 14 23.17 -17.20 41.42
C LEU A 14 22.96 -17.19 42.95
N ASP A 15 22.98 -16.00 43.55
CA ASP A 15 22.71 -15.79 44.98
C ASP A 15 21.21 -15.56 45.20
N THR A 16 20.63 -16.48 46.00
CA THR A 16 19.61 -16.35 47.08
C THR A 16 18.61 -15.16 47.07
N VAL A 17 17.29 -15.35 47.29
CA VAL A 17 16.59 -15.42 48.61
C VAL A 17 15.05 -15.61 48.37
N PRO A 18 14.25 -16.16 49.32
CA PRO A 18 13.00 -16.89 49.05
C PRO A 18 11.69 -16.07 49.14
N CYS A 19 10.66 -16.73 48.61
CA CYS A 19 9.23 -16.44 48.59
C CYS A 19 8.62 -15.95 49.92
N MET A 20 7.89 -14.83 49.86
CA MET A 20 6.86 -14.47 50.85
C MET A 20 5.54 -14.12 50.15
N THR A 21 4.51 -14.88 50.52
CA THR A 21 3.14 -14.85 50.01
C THR A 21 2.35 -13.65 50.52
N HIS A 22 1.69 -12.90 49.64
CA HIS A 22 0.56 -12.04 49.99
C HIS A 22 -0.62 -12.29 49.03
N GLY A 23 -1.72 -12.75 49.63
CA GLY A 23 -3.14 -12.57 49.25
C GLY A 23 -3.57 -12.64 47.78
N ARG A 24 -4.40 -13.64 47.46
CA ARG A 24 -5.15 -13.76 46.20
C ARG A 24 -6.38 -12.84 46.16
N TYR A 25 -6.61 -12.21 45.02
CA TYR A 25 -7.96 -12.15 44.42
C TYR A 25 -7.83 -12.43 42.91
N HIS A 26 -8.59 -13.40 42.41
CA HIS A 26 -8.77 -13.60 40.99
C HIS A 26 -9.83 -12.57 40.54
N MET A 27 -9.43 -11.54 39.80
CA MET A 27 -10.41 -10.67 39.15
C MET A 27 -11.02 -11.45 37.97
N PRO A 28 -12.35 -11.65 37.91
CA PRO A 28 -12.95 -12.20 36.71
C PRO A 28 -12.67 -11.26 35.54
N HIS A 29 -12.20 -11.83 34.43
CA HIS A 29 -11.90 -11.10 33.21
C HIS A 29 -13.21 -10.51 32.67
N THR A 30 -13.43 -9.21 32.84
CA THR A 30 -14.50 -8.52 32.11
C THR A 30 -14.02 -8.35 30.68
N HIS A 31 -14.54 -9.14 29.74
CA HIS A 31 -14.44 -8.77 28.34
C HIS A 31 -15.00 -7.36 28.20
N ALA A 32 -14.19 -6.44 27.66
CA ALA A 32 -14.71 -5.16 27.23
C ALA A 32 -15.89 -5.47 26.31
N VAL A 33 -17.06 -4.92 26.67
CA VAL A 33 -18.30 -4.98 25.90
C VAL A 33 -17.95 -4.86 24.42
N GLU A 34 -18.44 -5.79 23.59
CA GLU A 34 -18.36 -5.66 22.13
C GLU A 34 -18.70 -4.22 21.77
N PRO A 35 -17.88 -3.52 20.96
CA PRO A 35 -18.19 -2.15 20.58
C PRO A 35 -19.60 -2.17 19.98
N MET A 36 -20.53 -1.45 20.64
CA MET A 36 -21.89 -1.29 20.13
C MET A 36 -21.80 -0.93 18.65
N PRO A 37 -22.65 -1.51 17.78
CA PRO A 37 -22.65 -1.17 16.37
C PRO A 37 -22.81 0.34 16.26
N LYS A 38 -21.73 1.00 15.80
CA LYS A 38 -21.71 2.45 15.60
C LYS A 38 -22.94 2.79 14.77
N SER A 39 -23.74 3.76 15.24
CA SER A 39 -24.91 4.19 14.48
C SER A 39 -24.48 4.50 13.04
N GLN A 40 -25.29 4.14 12.05
CA GLN A 40 -24.95 4.41 10.64
C GLN A 40 -24.61 5.89 10.41
N ALA A 41 -25.15 6.80 11.22
CA ALA A 41 -24.82 8.23 11.20
C ALA A 41 -23.34 8.53 11.55
N ASP A 42 -22.72 7.79 12.48
CA ASP A 42 -21.30 7.96 12.80
C ASP A 42 -20.37 7.28 11.77
N VAL A 43 -20.84 6.19 11.15
CA VAL A 43 -20.15 5.58 10.00
C VAL A 43 -20.19 6.51 8.79
N LEU A 44 -21.34 7.13 8.51
CA LEU A 44 -21.51 8.09 7.41
C LEU A 44 -20.76 9.41 7.66
N LYS A 45 -20.59 9.84 8.93
CA LYS A 45 -19.73 10.99 9.28
C LYS A 45 -18.24 10.73 9.05
N LEU A 46 -17.80 9.47 9.14
CA LEU A 46 -16.43 9.10 8.78
C LEU A 46 -16.21 9.07 7.26
N VAL A 47 -17.29 8.91 6.48
CA VAL A 47 -17.28 8.91 5.01
C VAL A 47 -17.19 10.32 4.42
N THR A 48 -17.51 11.36 5.20
CA THR A 48 -17.12 12.72 4.85
C THR A 48 -15.65 12.91 5.22
N THR A 49 -14.74 12.70 4.27
CA THR A 49 -13.31 12.94 4.48
C THR A 49 -13.12 14.33 5.06
N SER A 50 -12.35 14.43 6.14
CA SER A 50 -12.05 15.72 6.75
C SER A 50 -11.41 16.65 5.71
N PRO A 51 -11.53 17.99 5.82
CA PRO A 51 -10.98 18.90 4.82
C PRO A 51 -9.50 18.66 4.49
N GLY A 52 -8.69 18.25 5.48
CA GLY A 52 -7.28 17.89 5.27
C GLY A 52 -7.09 16.61 4.44
N GLN A 53 -7.93 15.59 4.65
CA GLN A 53 -7.93 14.36 3.83
C GLN A 53 -8.40 14.65 2.41
N ARG A 54 -9.45 15.45 2.23
CA ARG A 54 -9.93 15.86 0.89
C ARG A 54 -8.83 16.55 0.08
N ASN A 55 -8.02 17.41 0.71
CA ASN A 55 -6.90 18.06 0.04
C ASN A 55 -5.78 17.07 -0.33
N ALA A 56 -5.50 16.09 0.53
CA ALA A 56 -4.54 15.03 0.23
C ALA A 56 -5.02 14.13 -0.92
N ASP A 57 -6.31 13.76 -0.94
CA ASP A 57 -6.93 12.96 -2.00
C ASP A 57 -6.86 13.70 -3.35
N VAL A 58 -7.12 15.01 -3.37
CA VAL A 58 -7.00 15.84 -4.58
C VAL A 58 -5.55 15.92 -5.05
N LEU A 59 -4.58 16.16 -4.15
CA LEU A 59 -3.16 16.18 -4.53
C LEU A 59 -2.70 14.84 -5.09
N GLN A 60 -3.11 13.74 -4.46
CA GLN A 60 -2.82 12.39 -4.94
C GLN A 60 -3.44 12.14 -6.32
N ALA A 61 -4.67 12.61 -6.55
CA ALA A 61 -5.31 12.54 -7.86
C ALA A 61 -4.52 13.31 -8.92
N ARG A 62 -4.00 14.51 -8.63
CA ARG A 62 -3.14 15.27 -9.57
C ARG A 62 -1.91 14.48 -9.96
N LEU A 63 -1.16 14.02 -8.96
CA LEU A 63 0.09 13.28 -9.17
C LEU A 63 -0.17 12.00 -9.97
N PHE A 64 -1.31 11.36 -9.74
CA PHE A 64 -1.67 10.15 -10.48
C PHE A 64 -2.07 10.46 -11.92
N ILE A 65 -2.78 11.56 -12.18
CA ILE A 65 -3.04 12.06 -13.54
C ILE A 65 -1.73 12.34 -14.26
N GLU A 66 -0.79 13.05 -13.65
CA GLU A 66 0.52 13.36 -14.24
C GLU A 66 1.28 12.08 -14.67
N LEU A 67 1.28 11.05 -13.82
CA LEU A 67 1.90 9.75 -14.14
C LEU A 67 1.19 9.03 -15.30
N LEU A 68 -0.14 9.08 -15.35
CA LEU A 68 -0.92 8.47 -16.41
C LEU A 68 -0.72 9.19 -17.75
N GLU A 69 -0.59 10.51 -17.74
CA GLU A 69 -0.30 11.32 -18.94
C GLU A 69 1.11 11.04 -19.47
N GLU A 70 2.10 10.88 -18.60
CA GLU A 70 3.45 10.44 -18.97
C GLU A 70 3.42 9.04 -19.62
N GLU A 71 2.74 8.07 -19.01
CA GLU A 71 2.58 6.73 -19.57
C GLU A 71 1.87 6.77 -20.93
N LEU A 72 0.85 7.61 -21.10
CA LEU A 72 0.16 7.80 -22.38
C LEU A 72 1.10 8.35 -23.45
N GLY A 73 1.98 9.29 -23.08
CA GLY A 73 3.04 9.81 -23.95
C GLY A 73 4.02 8.73 -24.41
N GLU A 74 4.45 7.86 -23.50
CA GLU A 74 5.31 6.73 -23.83
C GLU A 74 4.63 5.72 -24.76
N LEU A 75 3.35 5.40 -24.50
CA LEU A 75 2.58 4.49 -25.33
C LEU A 75 2.37 5.04 -26.74
N HIS A 76 2.15 6.36 -26.90
CA HIS A 76 2.12 6.99 -28.22
C HIS A 76 3.43 6.79 -28.99
N LEU A 77 4.58 6.94 -28.32
CA LEU A 77 5.88 6.72 -28.94
C LEU A 77 6.06 5.25 -29.37
N GLN A 78 5.65 4.31 -28.51
CA GLN A 78 5.69 2.88 -28.80
C GLN A 78 4.76 2.50 -29.96
N LEU A 79 3.57 3.11 -30.02
CA LEU A 79 2.62 2.91 -31.12
C LEU A 79 3.26 3.33 -32.45
N ALA A 80 3.80 4.54 -32.53
CA ALA A 80 4.46 5.03 -33.74
C ALA A 80 5.65 4.16 -34.17
N ALA A 81 6.44 3.64 -33.21
CA ALA A 81 7.53 2.72 -33.50
C ALA A 81 7.02 1.36 -34.01
N THR A 82 5.95 0.84 -33.40
CA THR A 82 5.36 -0.45 -33.73
C THR A 82 4.61 -0.41 -35.07
N GLU A 83 3.93 0.70 -35.41
CA GLU A 83 3.23 0.85 -36.68
C GLU A 83 4.21 0.77 -37.86
N ARG A 84 5.36 1.44 -37.74
CA ARG A 84 6.45 1.34 -38.73
C ARG A 84 6.99 -0.08 -38.90
N ARG A 85 6.99 -0.88 -37.82
CA ARG A 85 7.39 -2.29 -37.86
C ARG A 85 6.30 -3.17 -38.44
N ALA A 86 5.04 -2.95 -38.05
CA ALA A 86 3.88 -3.69 -38.52
C ALA A 86 3.73 -3.60 -40.03
N ALA A 87 3.94 -2.42 -40.61
CA ALA A 87 3.96 -2.21 -42.07
C ALA A 87 4.99 -3.08 -42.80
N LYS A 88 6.04 -3.55 -42.10
CA LYS A 88 7.12 -4.38 -42.67
C LYS A 88 6.99 -5.86 -42.33
N GLN A 89 6.39 -6.19 -41.18
CA GLN A 89 6.50 -7.53 -40.55
C GLN A 89 5.16 -8.10 -40.05
N GLY A 90 4.04 -7.38 -40.18
CA GLY A 90 2.72 -7.85 -39.75
C GLY A 90 2.55 -7.96 -38.24
N ALA A 91 2.65 -6.84 -37.52
CA ALA A 91 2.58 -6.77 -36.05
C ALA A 91 1.24 -6.19 -35.54
N ASP A 92 0.13 -6.47 -36.23
CA ASP A 92 -1.16 -5.81 -35.98
C ASP A 92 -1.74 -6.08 -34.59
N LYS A 93 -1.53 -7.28 -34.04
CA LYS A 93 -1.96 -7.62 -32.67
C LYS A 93 -1.31 -6.74 -31.60
N HIS A 94 -0.03 -6.38 -31.79
CA HIS A 94 0.65 -5.49 -30.85
C HIS A 94 0.09 -4.06 -30.92
N LEU A 95 -0.32 -3.62 -32.12
CA LEU A 95 -0.99 -2.32 -32.28
C LEU A 95 -2.34 -2.28 -31.58
N GLU A 96 -3.12 -3.35 -31.69
CA GLU A 96 -4.40 -3.47 -30.99
C GLU A 96 -4.24 -3.39 -29.47
N VAL A 97 -3.27 -4.12 -28.91
CA VAL A 97 -2.96 -4.08 -27.47
C VAL A 97 -2.55 -2.68 -27.01
N LEU A 98 -1.68 -2.00 -27.77
CA LEU A 98 -1.25 -0.64 -27.44
C LEU A 98 -2.43 0.34 -27.46
N ARG A 99 -3.27 0.27 -28.50
CA ARG A 99 -4.46 1.12 -28.62
C ARG A 99 -5.46 0.87 -27.50
N SER A 100 -5.69 -0.39 -27.12
CA SER A 100 -6.56 -0.74 -26.00
C SER A 100 -6.04 -0.14 -24.70
N ARG A 101 -4.75 -0.29 -24.40
CA ARG A 101 -4.16 0.24 -23.17
C ARG A 101 -4.23 1.77 -23.11
N MET A 102 -4.00 2.45 -24.24
CA MET A 102 -4.15 3.90 -24.32
C MET A 102 -5.59 4.33 -24.03
N ALA A 103 -6.59 3.61 -24.56
CA ALA A 103 -8.00 3.87 -24.27
C ALA A 103 -8.32 3.68 -22.78
N ASP A 104 -7.77 2.63 -22.15
CA ASP A 104 -7.93 2.39 -20.72
C ASP A 104 -7.35 3.53 -19.88
N ILE A 105 -6.16 4.03 -20.23
CA ILE A 105 -5.54 5.16 -19.52
C ILE A 105 -6.36 6.44 -19.67
N ILE A 106 -6.83 6.75 -20.88
CA ILE A 106 -7.70 7.92 -21.11
C ILE A 106 -8.96 7.80 -20.25
N ALA A 107 -9.61 6.63 -20.23
CA ALA A 107 -10.80 6.41 -19.42
C ALA A 107 -10.51 6.53 -17.91
N MET A 108 -9.33 6.10 -17.44
CA MET A 108 -8.92 6.28 -16.06
C MET A 108 -8.72 7.76 -15.72
N VAL A 109 -8.05 8.54 -16.58
CA VAL A 109 -7.86 9.98 -16.39
C VAL A 109 -9.22 10.69 -16.33
N ASP A 110 -10.12 10.39 -17.27
CA ASP A 110 -11.47 10.96 -17.30
C ASP A 110 -12.24 10.63 -16.01
N ALA A 111 -12.18 9.39 -15.54
CA ALA A 111 -12.84 8.97 -14.31
C ALA A 111 -12.26 9.65 -13.05
N ILE A 112 -10.95 9.88 -13.00
CA ILE A 112 -10.31 10.59 -11.90
C ILE A 112 -10.68 12.07 -11.95
N ALA A 113 -10.68 12.69 -13.13
CA ALA A 113 -11.04 14.09 -13.32
C ALA A 113 -12.51 14.37 -12.96
N ASP A 114 -13.43 13.45 -13.30
CA ASP A 114 -14.84 13.53 -12.89
C ASP A 114 -14.99 13.44 -11.37
N ARG A 115 -14.22 12.53 -10.73
CA ARG A 115 -14.25 12.34 -9.27
C ARG A 115 -13.56 13.47 -8.50
N PHE A 116 -12.52 14.07 -9.07
CA PHE A 116 -11.73 15.15 -8.48
C PHE A 116 -11.61 16.33 -9.47
N PRO A 117 -12.67 17.12 -9.69
CA PRO A 117 -12.69 18.18 -10.72
C PRO A 117 -11.68 19.32 -10.48
N THR A 118 -11.17 19.40 -9.26
CA THR A 118 -10.17 20.39 -8.88
C THR A 118 -8.75 19.85 -8.96
N ALA A 119 -8.54 18.56 -9.29
CA ALA A 119 -7.21 17.99 -9.52
C ALA A 119 -6.51 18.64 -10.72
#